data_AF-A0A4Q9ECA7-F1
#
_entry.id   AF-A0A4Q9ECA7-F1
#
_cell.length_a   1.000
_cell.length_b   1.000
_cell.length_c   1.000
_cell.angle_alpha   90.00
_cell.angle_beta   90.00
_cell.angle_gamma   90.00
#
_symmetry.space_group_name_H-M   'P 1'
#
loop_
_entity.id
_entity.type
_entity.pdbx_description
1 polymer ?
#
loop_
_entity_poly.entity_id
_entity_poly.type
_entity_poly.pdbx_seq_one_letter_code
_entity_poly.pdbx_strand_id
1 'polypeptide(L)'
;MKDFNKSILASLLFFSCSHFAFAELTESAGKLTGTVPVLKGTGTGAVEHSISFSNGHESGSIDALTPGDTVTLSYIFTDKEGDTDSSATTIKWFTTSDGKDGDKKTLDNDGKATYTITEADAGRYIGAEITELSSTGIPTTGQVITVKDISKNDSADNIPDGPVVGGYIGKMIVDTTAQDVNLIGSSNPLLVGHTYKFRIWYDTNNNNVWDNGELDASANYSYKWVFDGTSATTATAGGNAVSSTDNKDLAIPATNTEATSVFATAGADGVQGYSLKVNYTPLLAHTHQNGLRQSVKHK
;
A
#
# COMPACT_ATOMS: atom_id res chain seq x y z
N MET A 1 -7.11 74.47 97.24
CA MET A 1 -6.87 74.54 95.78
C MET A 1 -6.93 73.13 95.22
N LYS A 2 -7.95 72.89 94.38
CA LYS A 2 -8.08 71.86 93.33
C LYS A 2 -8.33 70.40 93.75
N ASP A 3 -9.61 70.10 93.96
CA ASP A 3 -10.46 69.14 93.22
C ASP A 3 -9.78 68.07 92.34
N PHE A 4 -10.20 66.80 92.46
CA PHE A 4 -11.12 66.15 91.51
C PHE A 4 -11.51 64.72 91.96
N ASN A 5 -12.59 64.23 91.37
CA ASN A 5 -13.53 63.21 91.86
C ASN A 5 -13.58 62.00 90.89
N LYS A 6 -14.20 60.88 91.33
CA LYS A 6 -14.85 59.79 90.55
C LYS A 6 -14.08 58.50 90.21
N SER A 7 -14.58 57.41 90.82
CA SER A 7 -15.15 56.19 90.19
C SER A 7 -14.35 55.25 89.27
N ILE A 8 -14.50 53.96 89.60
CA ILE A 8 -14.64 52.77 88.71
C ILE A 8 -13.34 52.20 88.12
N LEU A 9 -13.04 50.91 88.38
CA LEU A 9 -13.32 49.79 87.46
C LEU A 9 -12.51 48.54 87.83
N ALA A 10 -13.20 47.43 88.03
CA ALA A 10 -12.59 46.11 88.07
C ALA A 10 -11.92 45.82 86.72
N SER A 11 -10.60 45.58 86.71
CA SER A 11 -9.91 45.03 85.54
C SER A 11 -9.69 43.55 85.75
N LEU A 12 -10.66 42.77 85.26
CA LEU A 12 -10.49 41.36 84.92
C LEU A 12 -9.42 41.30 83.81
N LEU A 13 -8.24 40.77 84.12
CA LEU A 13 -7.24 40.46 83.11
C LEU A 13 -7.75 39.23 82.33
N PHE A 14 -8.46 39.47 81.24
CA PHE A 14 -8.63 38.46 80.22
C PHE A 14 -7.27 38.25 79.55
N PHE A 15 -6.63 37.11 79.84
CA PHE A 15 -5.63 36.56 78.93
C PHE A 15 -6.35 36.32 77.60
N SER A 16 -6.27 37.29 76.68
CA SER A 16 -6.59 37.02 75.29
C SER A 16 -5.53 36.04 74.81
N CYS A 17 -5.85 34.76 74.81
CA CYS A 17 -5.12 33.78 74.02
C CYS A 17 -5.39 34.17 72.56
N SER A 18 -4.57 35.08 72.03
CA SER A 18 -4.49 35.30 70.59
C SER A 18 -4.04 33.97 70.02
N HIS A 19 -4.99 33.21 69.46
CA HIS A 19 -4.65 32.04 68.68
C HIS A 19 -3.76 32.54 67.54
N PHE A 20 -2.45 32.33 67.64
CA PHE A 20 -1.55 32.50 66.52
C PHE A 20 -2.01 31.49 65.47
N ALA A 21 -2.65 31.97 64.41
CA ALA A 21 -2.96 31.14 63.26
C ALA A 21 -1.64 30.85 62.53
N PHE A 22 -1.07 29.67 62.76
CA PHE A 22 0.00 29.15 61.93
C PHE A 22 -0.64 28.61 60.65
N ALA A 23 -0.41 29.26 59.52
CA ALA A 23 -0.66 28.66 58.22
C ALA A 23 0.56 27.78 57.89
N GLU A 24 0.44 26.48 58.14
CA GLU A 24 1.42 25.50 57.73
C GLU A 24 0.95 24.85 56.42
N LEU A 25 1.75 24.96 55.37
CA LEU A 25 1.52 24.25 54.12
C LEU A 25 2.15 22.86 54.24
N THR A 26 1.45 21.82 53.79
CA THR A 26 2.07 20.50 53.61
C THR A 26 3.13 20.57 52.51
N GLU A 27 3.99 19.57 52.45
CA GLU A 27 4.81 19.34 51.25
C GLU A 27 3.91 19.09 50.03
N SER A 28 4.47 19.26 48.82
CA SER A 28 3.73 19.04 47.58
C SER A 28 3.33 17.56 47.41
N ALA A 29 2.05 17.32 47.08
CA ALA A 29 1.59 16.02 46.61
C ALA A 29 2.10 15.74 45.17
N GLY A 30 1.88 14.52 44.67
CA GLY A 30 2.31 14.08 43.34
C GLY A 30 1.74 14.89 42.17
N LYS A 31 2.22 14.60 40.95
CA LYS A 31 1.74 15.25 39.72
C LYS A 31 0.33 14.79 39.36
N LEU A 32 -0.49 15.72 38.88
CA LEU A 32 -1.77 15.40 38.24
C LEU A 32 -1.50 14.94 36.80
N THR A 33 -2.08 13.80 36.42
CA THR A 33 -1.95 13.21 35.08
C THR A 33 -3.33 13.01 34.46
N GLY A 34 -3.45 13.32 33.18
CA GLY A 34 -4.67 13.14 32.37
C GLY A 34 -4.73 11.76 31.70
N THR A 35 -5.55 11.68 30.65
CA THR A 35 -5.69 10.50 29.79
C THR A 35 -4.56 10.41 28.77
N VAL A 36 -4.33 9.20 28.24
CA VAL A 36 -3.42 9.01 27.10
C VAL A 36 -4.12 9.52 25.83
N PRO A 37 -3.39 10.18 24.90
CA PRO A 37 -3.97 10.55 23.61
C PRO A 37 -4.35 9.29 22.82
N VAL A 38 -5.50 9.34 22.12
CA VAL A 38 -6.02 8.23 21.31
C VAL A 38 -6.36 8.69 19.90
N LEU A 39 -5.96 7.92 18.89
CA LEU A 39 -6.40 8.13 17.50
C LEU A 39 -7.53 7.18 17.12
N LYS A 40 -8.41 7.64 16.24
CA LYS A 40 -9.49 6.86 15.65
C LYS A 40 -9.56 7.10 14.15
N GLY A 41 -9.74 6.04 13.36
CA GLY A 41 -9.99 6.17 11.93
C GLY A 41 -11.24 7.00 11.63
N THR A 42 -11.32 7.54 10.41
CA THR A 42 -12.47 8.32 9.93
C THR A 42 -13.55 7.45 9.26
N GLY A 43 -13.25 6.17 9.01
CA GLY A 43 -14.17 5.21 8.42
C GLY A 43 -15.38 4.85 9.30
N THR A 44 -16.44 4.34 8.68
CA THR A 44 -17.63 3.90 9.40
C THR A 44 -17.29 2.71 10.30
N GLY A 45 -17.56 2.82 11.60
CA GLY A 45 -17.26 1.76 12.55
C GLY A 45 -15.79 1.70 12.99
N ALA A 46 -14.99 2.73 12.70
CA ALA A 46 -13.62 2.83 13.19
C ALA A 46 -13.57 2.64 14.72
N VAL A 47 -12.49 2.03 15.19
CA VAL A 47 -12.23 1.75 16.62
C VAL A 47 -11.09 2.62 17.13
N GLU A 48 -10.94 2.73 18.44
CA GLU A 48 -9.75 3.36 19.03
C GLU A 48 -8.47 2.66 18.55
N HIS A 49 -7.37 3.42 18.48
CA HIS A 49 -6.07 2.98 17.97
C HIS A 49 -6.11 2.51 16.51
N SER A 50 -6.86 3.23 15.68
CA SER A 50 -6.94 2.96 14.24
C SER A 50 -6.76 4.23 13.40
N ILE A 51 -6.46 4.03 12.12
CA ILE A 51 -6.33 5.06 11.09
C ILE A 51 -7.06 4.63 9.82
N SER A 52 -7.36 5.57 8.94
CA SER A 52 -8.04 5.33 7.67
C SER A 52 -7.19 5.80 6.49
N PHE A 53 -7.40 5.20 5.33
CA PHE A 53 -6.71 5.56 4.09
C PHE A 53 -7.71 5.87 2.98
N SER A 54 -7.28 6.67 2.02
CA SER A 54 -7.96 6.85 0.73
C SER A 54 -6.94 7.02 -0.39
N ASN A 55 -7.35 6.70 -1.63
CA ASN A 55 -6.56 6.93 -2.83
C ASN A 55 -7.24 8.01 -3.71
N GLY A 56 -6.47 8.95 -4.25
CA GLY A 56 -6.94 9.93 -5.23
C GLY A 56 -7.14 9.37 -6.64
N HIS A 57 -6.51 8.25 -6.98
CA HIS A 57 -6.54 7.59 -8.29
C HIS A 57 -6.09 8.52 -9.44
N GLU A 58 -5.09 9.37 -9.19
CA GLU A 58 -4.56 10.32 -10.17
C GLU A 58 -3.97 9.62 -11.39
N SER A 59 -3.55 8.35 -11.28
CA SER A 59 -3.15 7.52 -12.42
C SER A 59 -4.30 7.17 -13.37
N GLY A 60 -5.54 7.33 -12.91
CA GLY A 60 -6.77 6.87 -13.57
C GLY A 60 -7.12 5.40 -13.30
N SER A 61 -6.27 4.67 -12.58
CA SER A 61 -6.53 3.28 -12.18
C SER A 61 -7.34 3.22 -10.89
N ILE A 62 -8.48 2.52 -10.91
CA ILE A 62 -9.26 2.18 -9.72
C ILE A 62 -9.08 0.72 -9.28
N ASP A 63 -8.39 -0.07 -10.10
CA ASP A 63 -8.30 -1.51 -9.93
C ASP A 63 -6.91 -1.96 -9.42
N ALA A 64 -5.94 -1.04 -9.39
CA ALA A 64 -4.60 -1.26 -8.83
C ALA A 64 -3.97 0.06 -8.38
N LEU A 65 -3.22 0.00 -7.28
CA LEU A 65 -2.34 1.09 -6.87
C LEU A 65 -1.25 1.27 -7.93
N THR A 66 -1.12 2.48 -8.47
CA THR A 66 -0.23 2.75 -9.60
C THR A 66 0.64 3.98 -9.33
N PRO A 67 1.89 4.04 -9.82
CA PRO A 67 2.68 5.27 -9.76
C PRO A 67 1.90 6.50 -10.25
N GLY A 68 1.99 7.59 -9.48
CA GLY A 68 1.21 8.81 -9.68
C GLY A 68 0.02 8.95 -8.74
N ASP A 69 -0.55 7.86 -8.23
CA ASP A 69 -1.62 7.89 -7.23
C ASP A 69 -1.15 8.55 -5.93
N THR A 70 -2.01 9.34 -5.29
CA THR A 70 -1.77 9.90 -3.96
C THR A 70 -2.65 9.22 -2.92
N VAL A 71 -2.01 8.51 -2.00
CA VAL A 71 -2.67 7.91 -0.83
C VAL A 71 -2.67 8.88 0.34
N THR A 72 -3.78 8.96 1.07
CA THR A 72 -3.99 9.89 2.18
C THR A 72 -4.34 9.12 3.46
N LEU A 73 -3.57 9.32 4.53
CA LEU A 73 -3.83 8.86 5.88
C LEU A 73 -4.72 9.89 6.60
N SER A 74 -5.82 9.43 7.19
CA SER A 74 -6.75 10.25 7.97
C SER A 74 -7.04 9.64 9.34
N TYR A 75 -7.24 10.50 10.34
CA TYR A 75 -7.60 10.11 11.70
C TYR A 75 -8.33 11.25 12.42
N ILE A 76 -8.96 10.91 13.55
CA ILE A 76 -9.53 11.82 14.54
C ILE A 76 -8.76 11.64 15.84
N PHE A 77 -8.19 12.72 16.35
CA PHE A 77 -7.57 12.75 17.67
C PHE A 77 -8.63 12.93 18.75
N THR A 78 -8.57 12.13 19.80
CA THR A 78 -9.44 12.22 20.97
C THR A 78 -8.61 12.29 22.24
N ASP A 79 -8.87 13.30 23.05
CA ASP A 79 -8.38 13.42 24.42
C ASP A 79 -9.49 13.99 25.30
N LYS A 80 -9.59 13.50 26.54
CA LYS A 80 -10.70 13.86 27.44
C LYS A 80 -10.53 15.24 28.06
N GLU A 81 -9.29 15.66 28.26
CA GLU A 81 -8.94 16.95 28.88
C GLU A 81 -8.85 18.08 27.86
N GLY A 82 -8.88 17.76 26.57
CA GLY A 82 -8.84 18.72 25.47
C GLY A 82 -7.41 19.07 25.05
N ASP A 83 -6.47 18.15 25.27
CA ASP A 83 -5.09 18.32 24.83
C ASP A 83 -4.99 18.47 23.30
N THR A 84 -3.99 19.20 22.85
CA THR A 84 -3.84 19.52 21.42
C THR A 84 -3.04 18.44 20.69
N ASP A 85 -3.55 17.96 19.56
CA ASP A 85 -2.92 16.92 18.73
C ASP A 85 -1.55 17.35 18.15
N SER A 86 -0.62 16.40 18.09
CA SER A 86 0.67 16.50 17.41
C SER A 86 1.03 15.22 16.62
N SER A 87 0.11 14.26 16.52
CA SER A 87 0.34 12.91 15.97
C SER A 87 0.79 12.93 14.50
N ALA A 88 0.31 13.89 13.71
CA ALA A 88 0.71 14.04 12.30
C ALA A 88 2.23 14.16 12.10
N THR A 89 2.96 14.73 13.08
CA THR A 89 4.42 14.89 13.02
C THR A 89 5.17 13.55 13.09
N THR A 90 4.48 12.48 13.50
CA THR A 90 5.05 11.15 13.72
C THR A 90 4.77 10.18 12.57
N ILE A 91 4.02 10.62 11.55
CA ILE A 91 3.65 9.79 10.41
C ILE A 91 4.91 9.35 9.65
N LYS A 92 5.00 8.07 9.35
CA LYS A 92 6.04 7.47 8.52
C LYS A 92 5.42 6.55 7.47
N TRP A 93 5.84 6.71 6.23
CA TRP A 93 5.47 5.81 5.13
C TRP A 93 6.60 4.82 4.86
N PHE A 94 6.25 3.61 4.45
CA PHE A 94 7.21 2.58 4.09
C PHE A 94 6.63 1.64 3.04
N THR A 95 7.49 0.82 2.45
CA THR A 95 7.08 -0.30 1.59
C THR A 95 7.59 -1.63 2.11
N THR A 96 6.87 -2.72 1.82
CA THR A 96 7.28 -4.10 2.11
C THR A 96 7.18 -4.95 0.85
N SER A 97 7.95 -6.04 0.79
CA SER A 97 7.91 -6.97 -0.34
C SER A 97 6.72 -7.94 -0.30
N ASP A 98 6.05 -8.08 0.86
CA ASP A 98 5.07 -9.14 1.12
C ASP A 98 3.78 -8.69 1.83
N GLY A 99 3.60 -7.37 2.01
CA GLY A 99 2.47 -6.80 2.77
C GLY A 99 2.55 -7.06 4.26
N LYS A 100 3.71 -7.50 4.77
CA LYS A 100 3.95 -7.82 6.18
C LYS A 100 5.16 -7.03 6.66
N ASP A 101 6.33 -7.64 6.71
CA ASP A 101 7.58 -7.00 7.15
C ASP A 101 8.78 -7.38 6.28
N GLY A 102 8.57 -8.14 5.20
CA GLY A 102 9.62 -8.54 4.29
C GLY A 102 10.26 -7.32 3.62
N ASP A 103 11.59 -7.25 3.66
CA ASP A 103 12.40 -6.18 3.03
C ASP A 103 11.83 -4.77 3.30
N LYS A 104 11.40 -4.46 4.53
CA LYS A 104 10.80 -3.16 4.84
C LYS A 104 11.75 -2.00 4.49
N LYS A 105 11.27 -1.04 3.69
CA LYS A 105 12.01 0.16 3.27
C LYS A 105 11.23 1.42 3.66
N THR A 106 11.88 2.32 4.39
CA THR A 106 11.30 3.62 4.74
C THR A 106 11.25 4.53 3.51
N LEU A 107 10.19 5.31 3.39
CA LEU A 107 10.02 6.32 2.35
C LEU A 107 10.34 7.70 2.92
N ASP A 108 11.00 8.55 2.13
CA ASP A 108 11.36 9.91 2.54
C ASP A 108 10.13 10.84 2.50
N ASN A 109 9.22 10.66 3.47
CA ASN A 109 7.94 11.34 3.53
C ASN A 109 7.42 11.53 4.97
N ASP A 110 8.34 11.67 5.92
CA ASP A 110 8.03 11.79 7.34
C ASP A 110 7.17 13.02 7.65
N GLY A 111 6.24 12.86 8.58
CA GLY A 111 5.36 13.93 9.07
C GLY A 111 4.28 14.38 8.10
N LYS A 112 4.08 13.67 6.98
CA LYS A 112 3.08 14.01 5.95
C LYS A 112 1.96 12.99 5.90
N ALA A 113 0.72 13.49 5.93
CA ALA A 113 -0.48 12.66 5.83
C ALA A 113 -0.71 12.07 4.44
N THR A 114 -0.06 12.59 3.40
CA THR A 114 -0.20 12.09 2.03
C THR A 114 1.12 11.53 1.51
N TYR A 115 1.05 10.48 0.71
CA TYR A 115 2.17 9.92 -0.03
C TYR A 115 1.79 9.72 -1.50
N THR A 116 2.60 10.23 -2.41
CA THR A 116 2.42 9.98 -3.86
C THR A 116 3.27 8.79 -4.26
N ILE A 117 2.62 7.75 -4.78
CA ILE A 117 3.25 6.51 -5.22
C ILE A 117 4.18 6.81 -6.39
N THR A 118 5.38 6.24 -6.32
CA THR A 118 6.45 6.45 -7.30
C THR A 118 6.72 5.17 -8.08
N GLU A 119 7.48 5.32 -9.17
CA GLU A 119 7.98 4.21 -9.98
C GLU A 119 8.75 3.17 -9.15
N ALA A 120 9.49 3.60 -8.12
CA ALA A 120 10.29 2.73 -7.27
C ALA A 120 9.47 1.85 -6.31
N ASP A 121 8.17 2.15 -6.14
CA ASP A 121 7.27 1.37 -5.30
C ASP A 121 6.64 0.19 -6.04
N ALA A 122 6.78 0.14 -7.36
CA ALA A 122 6.20 -0.90 -8.19
C ALA A 122 6.65 -2.30 -7.72
N GLY A 123 5.70 -3.22 -7.60
CA GLY A 123 5.90 -4.56 -7.06
C GLY A 123 5.95 -4.64 -5.53
N ARG A 124 5.75 -3.52 -4.82
CA ARG A 124 5.80 -3.46 -3.35
C ARG A 124 4.45 -3.07 -2.75
N TYR A 125 4.26 -3.37 -1.48
CA TYR A 125 3.07 -3.00 -0.71
C TYR A 125 3.34 -1.72 0.06
N ILE A 126 2.40 -0.79 0.05
CA ILE A 126 2.51 0.48 0.80
C ILE A 126 2.02 0.25 2.23
N GLY A 127 2.79 0.75 3.20
CA GLY A 127 2.46 0.74 4.62
C GLY A 127 2.68 2.12 5.25
N ALA A 128 2.07 2.32 6.42
CA ALA A 128 2.22 3.54 7.20
C ALA A 128 2.25 3.25 8.70
N GLU A 129 2.90 4.15 9.43
CA GLU A 129 2.97 4.14 10.88
C GLU A 129 2.70 5.55 11.43
N ILE A 130 1.99 5.63 12.55
CA ILE A 130 1.75 6.87 13.28
C ILE A 130 1.82 6.60 14.78
N THR A 131 2.31 7.56 15.55
CA THR A 131 2.30 7.53 17.03
C THR A 131 1.27 8.53 17.54
N GLU A 132 0.41 8.06 18.45
CA GLU A 132 -0.47 8.93 19.24
C GLU A 132 0.35 9.93 20.04
N LEU A 133 0.19 11.22 19.74
CA LEU A 133 0.99 12.28 20.35
C LEU A 133 0.13 13.53 20.60
N SER A 134 0.13 14.00 21.84
CA SER A 134 -0.35 15.34 22.19
C SER A 134 0.82 16.30 22.40
N SER A 135 0.56 17.59 22.20
CA SER A 135 1.50 18.69 22.45
C SER A 135 1.34 19.34 23.82
N THR A 136 0.25 19.01 24.53
CA THR A 136 -0.06 19.46 25.88
C THR A 136 -0.43 18.28 26.78
N GLY A 137 -0.47 18.52 28.09
CA GLY A 137 -0.84 17.50 29.08
C GLY A 137 0.27 16.51 29.41
N ILE A 138 -0.03 15.61 30.34
CA ILE A 138 0.79 14.43 30.65
C ILE A 138 -0.15 13.26 30.97
N PRO A 139 0.00 12.08 30.35
CA PRO A 139 1.05 11.70 29.39
C PRO A 139 0.85 12.26 27.98
N THR A 140 1.95 12.54 27.27
CA THR A 140 1.90 13.10 25.90
C THR A 140 1.89 12.07 24.78
N THR A 141 2.15 10.80 25.09
CA THR A 141 2.38 9.76 24.08
C THR A 141 1.50 8.55 24.38
N GLY A 142 0.82 8.06 23.34
CA GLY A 142 -0.01 6.87 23.37
C GLY A 142 0.63 5.71 22.60
N GLN A 143 -0.18 4.97 21.86
CA GLN A 143 0.20 3.81 21.06
C GLN A 143 0.84 4.20 19.72
N VAL A 144 1.73 3.33 19.23
CA VAL A 144 2.16 3.29 17.83
C VAL A 144 1.20 2.40 17.04
N ILE A 145 0.58 2.96 16.01
CA ILE A 145 -0.33 2.27 15.08
C ILE A 145 0.45 2.02 13.78
N THR A 146 0.64 0.75 13.44
CA THR A 146 1.35 0.33 12.23
C THR A 146 0.42 -0.46 11.32
N VAL A 147 0.26 0.00 10.08
CA VAL A 147 -0.46 -0.68 9.01
C VAL A 147 0.53 -1.10 7.95
N LYS A 148 0.74 -2.42 7.82
CA LYS A 148 1.80 -3.02 7.00
C LYS A 148 1.47 -3.06 5.51
N ASP A 149 0.18 -3.19 5.21
CA ASP A 149 -0.41 -3.15 3.88
C ASP A 149 -1.71 -2.34 3.97
N ILE A 150 -1.68 -1.13 3.41
CA ILE A 150 -2.82 -0.20 3.49
C ILE A 150 -4.03 -0.75 2.75
N SER A 151 -3.85 -1.62 1.75
CA SER A 151 -4.97 -2.20 1.00
C SER A 151 -5.77 -3.25 1.78
N LYS A 152 -5.25 -3.66 2.96
CA LYS A 152 -5.91 -4.59 3.88
C LYS A 152 -6.41 -3.90 5.15
N ASN A 153 -6.30 -2.58 5.23
CA ASN A 153 -6.70 -1.81 6.40
C ASN A 153 -8.23 -1.79 6.59
N ASP A 154 -8.97 -1.45 5.53
CA ASP A 154 -10.43 -1.42 5.56
C ASP A 154 -11.01 -1.85 4.21
N SER A 155 -11.75 -2.96 4.19
CA SER A 155 -12.39 -3.45 2.96
C SER A 155 -13.46 -2.52 2.37
N ALA A 156 -13.87 -1.48 3.10
CA ALA A 156 -14.84 -0.48 2.65
C ALA A 156 -14.19 0.81 2.15
N ASP A 157 -12.85 0.94 2.21
CA ASP A 157 -12.15 2.06 1.62
C ASP A 157 -12.04 1.93 0.09
N ASN A 158 -11.36 2.89 -0.55
CA ASN A 158 -11.13 2.88 -1.99
C ASN A 158 -9.69 2.52 -2.37
N ILE A 159 -8.96 1.83 -1.50
CA ILE A 159 -7.60 1.40 -1.78
C ILE A 159 -7.65 0.10 -2.60
N PRO A 160 -7.13 0.09 -3.84
CA PRO A 160 -7.01 -1.15 -4.59
C PRO A 160 -6.05 -2.13 -3.92
N ASP A 161 -6.31 -3.42 -4.09
CA ASP A 161 -5.46 -4.48 -3.56
C ASP A 161 -4.01 -4.36 -4.08
N GLY A 162 -3.05 -4.41 -3.16
CA GLY A 162 -1.62 -4.40 -3.49
C GLY A 162 -1.12 -5.71 -4.13
N PRO A 163 0.13 -5.73 -4.66
CA PRO A 163 1.14 -4.67 -4.59
C PRO A 163 0.85 -3.51 -5.55
N VAL A 164 1.70 -2.48 -5.54
CA VAL A 164 1.70 -1.44 -6.58
C VAL A 164 1.98 -2.09 -7.94
N VAL A 165 1.13 -1.82 -8.93
CA VAL A 165 1.24 -2.34 -10.30
C VAL A 165 1.54 -1.21 -11.27
N GLY A 166 2.22 -1.54 -12.37
CA GLY A 166 2.59 -0.58 -13.40
C GLY A 166 3.98 0.00 -13.17
N GLY A 167 4.10 1.29 -13.48
CA GLY A 167 5.38 1.96 -13.63
C GLY A 167 6.13 1.59 -14.91
N TYR A 168 7.43 1.85 -14.94
CA TYR A 168 8.30 1.38 -16.00
C TYR A 168 8.39 -0.14 -15.98
N ILE A 169 8.01 -0.76 -17.10
CA ILE A 169 8.04 -2.21 -17.26
C ILE A 169 8.89 -2.61 -18.45
N GLY A 170 9.80 -3.54 -18.20
CA GLY A 170 10.56 -4.22 -19.23
C GLY A 170 9.86 -5.50 -19.64
N LYS A 171 10.10 -5.94 -20.88
CA LYS A 171 9.52 -7.18 -21.40
C LYS A 171 10.50 -7.93 -22.29
N MET A 172 10.46 -9.25 -22.18
CA MET A 172 11.24 -10.13 -23.03
C MET A 172 10.53 -11.45 -23.29
N ILE A 173 10.73 -11.95 -24.50
CA ILE A 173 10.53 -13.36 -24.85
C ILE A 173 11.93 -13.96 -24.85
N VAL A 174 12.12 -15.04 -24.11
CA VAL A 174 13.41 -15.72 -24.00
C VAL A 174 13.25 -17.20 -24.32
N ASP A 175 14.28 -17.79 -24.87
CA ASP A 175 14.40 -19.23 -24.93
C ASP A 175 14.76 -19.75 -23.54
N THR A 176 14.11 -20.81 -23.07
CA THR A 176 14.42 -21.42 -21.76
C THR A 176 15.87 -21.93 -21.65
N THR A 177 16.55 -22.16 -22.78
CA THR A 177 17.97 -22.50 -22.86
C THR A 177 18.90 -21.27 -22.84
N ALA A 178 18.38 -20.07 -23.08
CA ALA A 178 19.13 -18.80 -23.12
C ALA A 178 18.28 -17.66 -22.53
N GLN A 179 18.13 -17.68 -21.20
CA GLN A 179 17.14 -16.85 -20.49
C GLN A 179 17.50 -15.37 -20.35
N ASP A 180 18.71 -14.97 -20.75
CA ASP A 180 19.21 -13.59 -20.69
C ASP A 180 19.19 -12.90 -22.07
N VAL A 181 18.72 -13.60 -23.11
CA VAL A 181 18.67 -13.07 -24.49
C VAL A 181 17.25 -12.66 -24.84
N ASN A 182 16.99 -11.36 -24.90
CA ASN A 182 15.69 -10.85 -25.34
C ASN A 182 15.48 -11.06 -26.84
N LEU A 183 14.45 -11.82 -27.20
CA LEU A 183 14.08 -12.12 -28.58
C LEU A 183 13.07 -11.13 -29.17
N ILE A 184 12.49 -10.24 -28.36
CA ILE A 184 11.56 -9.21 -28.85
C ILE A 184 12.31 -8.24 -29.77
N GLY A 185 11.85 -8.13 -31.02
CA GLY A 185 12.49 -7.28 -32.03
C GLY A 185 13.82 -7.83 -32.56
N SER A 186 14.22 -9.03 -32.15
CA SER A 186 15.43 -9.69 -32.66
C SER A 186 15.22 -10.24 -34.07
N SER A 187 16.29 -10.28 -34.86
CA SER A 187 16.34 -10.98 -36.14
C SER A 187 16.71 -12.46 -36.00
N ASN A 188 17.01 -12.93 -34.79
CA ASN A 188 17.32 -14.33 -34.54
C ASN A 188 16.08 -15.20 -34.79
N PRO A 189 16.19 -16.27 -35.60
CA PRO A 189 15.07 -17.15 -35.85
C PRO A 189 14.68 -17.91 -34.57
N LEU A 190 13.38 -18.06 -34.36
CA LEU A 190 12.85 -18.96 -33.33
C LEU A 190 12.91 -20.40 -33.85
N LEU A 191 13.41 -21.29 -33.00
CA LEU A 191 13.53 -22.72 -33.27
C LEU A 191 12.27 -23.47 -32.85
N VAL A 192 11.86 -24.43 -33.66
CA VAL A 192 10.84 -25.44 -33.32
C VAL A 192 11.42 -26.48 -32.34
N GLY A 193 10.58 -27.09 -31.53
CA GLY A 193 11.00 -28.01 -30.47
C GLY A 193 11.55 -27.34 -29.21
N HIS A 194 11.66 -26.00 -29.20
CA HIS A 194 12.12 -25.21 -28.06
C HIS A 194 10.95 -24.70 -27.22
N THR A 195 11.25 -24.32 -25.97
CA THR A 195 10.28 -23.70 -25.06
C THR A 195 10.65 -22.24 -24.84
N TYR A 196 9.69 -21.35 -25.04
CA TYR A 196 9.84 -19.91 -24.84
C TYR A 196 9.08 -19.44 -23.61
N LYS A 197 9.70 -18.54 -22.85
CA LYS A 197 9.13 -17.90 -21.67
C LYS A 197 8.92 -16.42 -21.95
N PHE A 198 7.75 -15.90 -21.57
CA PHE A 198 7.52 -14.46 -21.47
C PHE A 198 7.92 -14.01 -20.07
N ARG A 199 8.70 -12.94 -19.99
CA ARG A 199 9.06 -12.28 -18.73
C ARG A 199 8.71 -10.81 -18.82
N ILE A 200 8.14 -10.30 -17.75
CA ILE A 200 7.88 -8.89 -17.52
C ILE A 200 8.47 -8.53 -16.16
N TRP A 201 9.03 -7.34 -16.03
CA TRP A 201 9.71 -6.90 -14.82
C TRP A 201 9.52 -5.42 -14.58
N TYR A 202 9.72 -5.01 -13.34
CA TYR A 202 9.75 -3.61 -12.97
C TYR A 202 11.10 -3.02 -13.35
N ASP A 203 11.12 -2.32 -14.50
CA ASP A 203 12.30 -1.76 -15.15
C ASP A 203 12.64 -0.42 -14.49
N THR A 204 13.33 -0.50 -13.35
CA THR A 204 13.46 0.64 -12.43
C THR A 204 14.25 1.80 -13.04
N ASN A 205 15.10 1.51 -14.02
CA ASN A 205 15.93 2.49 -14.71
C ASN A 205 15.45 2.80 -16.14
N ASN A 206 14.34 2.19 -16.58
CA ASN A 206 13.70 2.36 -17.88
C ASN A 206 14.67 2.12 -19.06
N ASN A 207 15.57 1.14 -18.95
CA ASN A 207 16.54 0.81 -20.00
C ASN A 207 16.09 -0.39 -20.86
N ASN A 208 14.99 -1.05 -20.50
CA ASN A 208 14.43 -2.24 -21.14
C ASN A 208 15.43 -3.42 -21.23
N VAL A 209 16.33 -3.51 -20.26
CA VAL A 209 17.26 -4.62 -20.02
C VAL A 209 16.96 -5.18 -18.63
N TRP A 210 16.93 -6.51 -18.49
CA TRP A 210 16.77 -7.12 -17.18
C TRP A 210 18.09 -6.99 -16.41
N ASP A 211 18.10 -6.15 -15.38
CA ASP A 211 19.25 -5.88 -14.53
C ASP A 211 19.20 -6.64 -13.19
N ASN A 212 20.37 -6.84 -12.58
CA ASN A 212 20.44 -7.46 -11.26
C ASN A 212 19.79 -6.56 -10.19
N GLY A 213 18.75 -7.07 -9.53
CA GLY A 213 18.00 -6.37 -8.49
C GLY A 213 16.61 -5.93 -8.94
N GLU A 214 16.29 -6.04 -10.23
CA GLU A 214 14.94 -5.84 -10.73
C GLU A 214 14.03 -7.02 -10.36
N LEU A 215 12.77 -6.70 -10.09
CA LEU A 215 11.78 -7.65 -9.60
C LEU A 215 10.98 -8.23 -10.76
N ASP A 216 10.80 -9.56 -10.73
CA ASP A 216 9.90 -10.25 -11.68
C ASP A 216 8.46 -9.77 -11.43
N ALA A 217 7.87 -9.17 -12.46
CA ALA A 217 6.51 -8.67 -12.42
C ALA A 217 5.52 -9.69 -12.99
N SER A 218 5.96 -10.85 -13.49
CA SER A 218 5.11 -11.78 -14.26
C SER A 218 3.90 -12.28 -13.49
N ALA A 219 3.97 -12.38 -12.16
CA ALA A 219 2.84 -12.75 -11.32
C ALA A 219 1.74 -11.66 -11.25
N ASN A 220 2.05 -10.43 -11.65
CA ASN A 220 1.16 -9.29 -11.64
C ASN A 220 0.60 -8.99 -13.04
N TYR A 221 0.80 -9.89 -14.01
CA TYR A 221 0.28 -9.77 -15.37
C TYR A 221 -0.29 -11.10 -15.86
N SER A 222 -1.34 -10.99 -16.65
CA SER A 222 -1.87 -12.09 -17.45
C SER A 222 -1.41 -11.92 -18.88
N TYR A 223 -1.21 -13.02 -19.59
CA TYR A 223 -0.75 -12.96 -20.96
C TYR A 223 -1.17 -14.16 -21.82
N LYS A 224 -1.23 -13.90 -23.12
CA LYS A 224 -1.55 -14.87 -24.17
C LYS A 224 -0.53 -14.80 -25.29
N TRP A 225 -0.10 -15.96 -25.75
CA TRP A 225 0.77 -16.06 -26.92
C TRP A 225 -0.01 -15.79 -28.20
N VAL A 226 0.65 -15.13 -29.14
CA VAL A 226 0.11 -14.79 -30.45
C VAL A 226 1.13 -15.18 -31.51
N PHE A 227 0.73 -16.02 -32.46
CA PHE A 227 1.46 -16.28 -33.68
C PHE A 227 1.17 -15.13 -34.64
N ASP A 228 2.18 -14.32 -34.94
CA ASP A 228 2.06 -13.11 -35.75
C ASP A 228 2.58 -13.31 -37.16
N GLY A 229 1.98 -12.62 -38.13
CA GLY A 229 2.32 -12.73 -39.55
C GLY A 229 1.54 -13.83 -40.26
N THR A 230 2.21 -14.51 -41.19
CA THR A 230 1.64 -15.57 -42.03
C THR A 230 2.55 -16.79 -42.03
N SER A 231 1.97 -17.97 -42.25
CA SER A 231 2.77 -19.18 -42.46
C SER A 231 3.71 -19.09 -43.67
N ALA A 232 4.76 -19.90 -43.67
CA ALA A 232 5.87 -19.80 -44.61
C ALA A 232 5.48 -20.02 -46.09
N THR A 233 4.56 -20.93 -46.38
CA THR A 233 4.21 -21.32 -47.76
C THR A 233 2.73 -21.19 -48.07
N THR A 234 1.85 -21.44 -47.10
CA THR A 234 0.39 -21.38 -47.31
C THR A 234 -0.20 -19.99 -47.07
N ALA A 235 0.61 -19.01 -46.65
CA ALA A 235 0.23 -17.64 -46.33
C ALA A 235 -0.98 -17.56 -45.37
N THR A 236 -1.14 -18.55 -44.51
CA THR A 236 -2.23 -18.63 -43.54
C THR A 236 -1.99 -17.59 -42.46
N ALA A 237 -2.96 -16.70 -42.21
CA ALA A 237 -2.83 -15.66 -41.21
C ALA A 237 -2.61 -16.25 -39.80
N GLY A 238 -1.82 -15.55 -39.00
CA GLY A 238 -1.57 -15.86 -37.61
C GLY A 238 -2.79 -15.61 -36.71
N GLY A 239 -2.62 -15.86 -35.42
CA GLY A 239 -3.68 -15.70 -34.43
C GLY A 239 -3.24 -16.08 -33.03
N ASN A 240 -4.19 -16.09 -32.11
CA ASN A 240 -3.92 -16.47 -30.73
C ASN A 240 -3.54 -17.95 -30.63
N ALA A 241 -2.59 -18.25 -29.75
CA ALA A 241 -2.36 -19.61 -29.30
C ALA A 241 -3.59 -20.15 -28.55
N VAL A 242 -3.63 -21.46 -28.34
CA VAL A 242 -4.72 -22.10 -27.58
C VAL A 242 -4.68 -21.69 -26.12
N SER A 243 -5.85 -21.59 -25.48
CA SER A 243 -5.99 -21.11 -24.10
C SER A 243 -5.32 -21.99 -23.05
N SER A 244 -4.98 -23.24 -23.36
CA SER A 244 -4.21 -24.10 -22.45
C SER A 244 -2.78 -23.59 -22.22
N THR A 245 -2.29 -22.69 -23.08
CA THR A 245 -0.99 -22.01 -23.00
C THR A 245 -1.04 -20.64 -22.33
N ASP A 246 -2.24 -20.14 -21.97
CA ASP A 246 -2.40 -18.85 -21.30
C ASP A 246 -1.61 -18.85 -19.97
N ASN A 247 -0.86 -17.78 -19.72
CA ASN A 247 -0.01 -17.60 -18.54
C ASN A 247 1.04 -18.72 -18.32
N LYS A 248 1.50 -19.38 -19.38
CA LYS A 248 2.50 -20.44 -19.32
C LYS A 248 3.61 -20.25 -20.34
N ASP A 249 4.72 -20.93 -20.12
CA ASP A 249 5.76 -21.10 -21.12
C ASP A 249 5.17 -21.83 -22.34
N LEU A 250 5.60 -21.42 -23.55
CA LEU A 250 5.13 -21.98 -24.80
C LEU A 250 6.19 -22.93 -25.37
N ALA A 251 5.92 -24.23 -25.26
CA ALA A 251 6.67 -25.25 -25.99
C ALA A 251 6.23 -25.25 -27.46
N ILE A 252 7.10 -24.82 -28.37
CA ILE A 252 6.83 -24.82 -29.80
C ILE A 252 7.01 -26.25 -30.34
N PRO A 253 5.98 -26.87 -30.93
CA PRO A 253 6.08 -28.25 -31.40
C PRO A 253 7.16 -28.44 -32.47
N ALA A 254 7.84 -29.58 -32.45
CA ALA A 254 8.89 -29.92 -33.41
C ALA A 254 8.34 -30.29 -34.79
N THR A 255 7.07 -30.71 -34.85
CA THR A 255 6.44 -31.20 -36.08
C THR A 255 5.16 -30.44 -36.42
N ASN A 256 4.83 -30.37 -37.71
CA ASN A 256 3.60 -29.72 -38.18
C ASN A 256 2.34 -30.48 -37.72
N THR A 257 2.44 -31.79 -37.52
CA THR A 257 1.34 -32.63 -37.00
C THR A 257 0.94 -32.24 -35.59
N GLU A 258 1.91 -31.83 -34.76
CA GLU A 258 1.67 -31.45 -33.36
C GLU A 258 1.31 -29.96 -33.20
N ALA A 259 1.44 -29.15 -34.25
CA ALA A 259 1.23 -27.69 -34.20
C ALA A 259 -0.15 -27.27 -33.66
N THR A 260 -1.19 -28.06 -33.93
CA THR A 260 -2.57 -27.79 -33.46
C THR A 260 -2.71 -27.87 -31.95
N SER A 261 -1.77 -28.48 -31.24
CA SER A 261 -1.73 -28.52 -29.77
C SER A 261 -1.44 -27.15 -29.14
N VAL A 262 -0.82 -26.22 -29.89
CA VAL A 262 -0.51 -24.87 -29.41
C VAL A 262 -1.17 -23.77 -30.26
N PHE A 263 -1.51 -24.06 -31.52
CA PHE A 263 -2.17 -23.13 -32.42
C PHE A 263 -3.27 -23.85 -33.18
N ALA A 264 -4.52 -23.74 -32.72
CA ALA A 264 -5.64 -24.54 -33.22
C ALA A 264 -5.87 -24.41 -34.74
N THR A 265 -5.53 -23.26 -35.33
CA THR A 265 -5.66 -22.98 -36.77
C THR A 265 -4.40 -23.28 -37.58
N ALA A 266 -3.42 -23.99 -37.00
CA ALA A 266 -2.21 -24.39 -37.70
C ALA A 266 -2.54 -25.20 -38.97
N GLY A 267 -1.96 -24.78 -40.09
CA GLY A 267 -2.13 -25.41 -41.40
C GLY A 267 -1.02 -26.41 -41.72
N ALA A 268 -0.77 -26.64 -43.02
CA ALA A 268 0.25 -27.57 -43.49
C ALA A 268 1.68 -27.20 -43.04
N ASP A 269 1.95 -25.89 -42.87
CA ASP A 269 3.22 -25.36 -42.36
C ASP A 269 3.36 -25.49 -40.83
N GLY A 270 2.33 -25.95 -40.12
CA GLY A 270 2.29 -25.96 -38.67
C GLY A 270 2.42 -24.55 -38.10
N VAL A 271 3.49 -24.32 -37.34
CA VAL A 271 3.86 -23.03 -36.71
C VAL A 271 4.96 -22.28 -37.48
N GLN A 272 5.44 -22.81 -38.61
CA GLN A 272 6.57 -22.24 -39.33
C GLN A 272 6.17 -21.00 -40.16
N GLY A 273 7.01 -19.96 -40.11
CA GLY A 273 6.79 -18.67 -40.79
C GLY A 273 6.23 -17.57 -39.88
N TYR A 274 5.59 -17.94 -38.77
CA TYR A 274 5.10 -16.99 -37.79
C TYR A 274 6.23 -16.46 -36.89
N SER A 275 6.06 -15.23 -36.42
CA SER A 275 6.79 -14.70 -35.26
C SER A 275 5.96 -14.86 -33.98
N LEU A 276 6.59 -14.77 -32.81
CA LEU A 276 5.86 -14.77 -31.53
C LEU A 276 5.66 -13.34 -31.02
N LYS A 277 4.43 -13.08 -30.57
CA LYS A 277 4.06 -11.92 -29.77
C LYS A 277 3.35 -12.37 -28.51
N VAL A 278 3.25 -11.47 -27.55
CA VAL A 278 2.48 -11.67 -26.33
C VAL A 278 1.50 -10.52 -26.18
N ASN A 279 0.23 -10.85 -26.01
CA ASN A 279 -0.77 -9.91 -25.54
C ASN A 279 -0.86 -10.04 -24.02
N TYR A 280 -0.47 -9.00 -23.29
CA TYR A 280 -0.43 -9.01 -21.82
C TYR A 280 -1.26 -7.86 -21.22
N THR A 281 -1.82 -8.12 -20.05
CA THR A 281 -2.66 -7.19 -19.28
C THR A 281 -2.33 -7.30 -17.80
N PRO A 282 -2.23 -6.19 -17.05
CA PRO A 282 -2.06 -6.23 -15.60
C PRO A 282 -3.10 -7.14 -14.95
N LEU A 283 -2.67 -7.99 -14.01
CA LEU A 283 -3.57 -8.68 -13.10
C LEU A 283 -4.02 -7.66 -12.06
N LEU A 284 -5.19 -7.13 -12.33
CA LEU A 284 -5.94 -6.34 -11.37
C LEU A 284 -6.56 -7.33 -10.39
N ALA A 285 -6.47 -7.05 -9.09
CA ALA A 285 -6.93 -7.95 -8.04
C ALA A 285 -8.46 -7.96 -7.93
N HIS A 286 -9.17 -8.37 -8.99
CA HIS A 286 -10.59 -8.70 -8.95
C HIS A 286 -10.90 -9.98 -9.75
N THR A 287 -10.79 -11.13 -9.10
CA THR A 287 -11.59 -12.30 -9.48
C THR A 287 -11.97 -13.16 -8.26
N HIS A 288 -12.54 -12.54 -7.23
CA HIS A 288 -13.44 -13.26 -6.34
C HIS A 288 -14.87 -13.14 -6.89
N GLN A 289 -15.25 -14.16 -7.66
CA GLN A 289 -16.61 -14.67 -7.82
C GLN A 289 -17.72 -13.62 -8.04
N ASN A 290 -18.06 -13.43 -9.32
CA ASN A 290 -19.37 -12.94 -9.73
C ASN A 290 -20.45 -13.93 -9.23
N GLY A 291 -20.95 -13.69 -8.03
CA GLY A 291 -22.00 -14.47 -7.39
C GLY A 291 -23.06 -13.54 -6.80
N LEU A 292 -24.08 -13.23 -7.61
CA LEU A 292 -25.41 -12.75 -7.21
C LEU A 292 -25.49 -11.37 -6.54
N ARG A 293 -25.49 -10.30 -7.33
CA ARG A 293 -26.40 -9.16 -7.07
C ARG A 293 -27.62 -9.30 -7.96
N GLN A 294 -28.61 -10.07 -7.49
CA GLN A 294 -29.95 -10.00 -8.06
C GLN A 294 -30.49 -8.58 -7.83
N SER A 295 -30.82 -7.92 -8.93
CA SER A 295 -31.58 -6.69 -8.99
C SER A 295 -32.96 -6.89 -8.35
N VAL A 296 -33.16 -6.41 -7.12
CA VAL A 296 -34.50 -6.21 -6.58
C VAL A 296 -35.02 -4.87 -7.09
N LYS A 297 -35.73 -4.90 -8.22
CA LYS A 297 -36.63 -3.81 -8.61
C LYS A 297 -37.83 -3.84 -7.66
N HIS A 298 -37.96 -2.82 -6.81
CA HIS A 298 -39.22 -2.56 -6.13
C HIS A 298 -40.18 -1.88 -7.12
N LYS A 299 -41.36 -2.47 -7.26
CA LYS A 299 -42.60 -1.74 -7.58
C LYS A 299 -43.14 -1.16 -6.29
#